data_AF-W4VJQ7-F1
#
_entry.id   AF-W4VJQ7-F1
#
_cell.length_a   1.000
_cell.length_b   1.000
_cell.length_c   1.000
_cell.angle_alpha   90.00
_cell.angle_beta   90.00
_cell.angle_gamma   90.00
#
_symmetry.space_group_name_H-M   'P 1'
#
loop_
_entity.id
_entity.type
_entity.pdbx_description
1 polymer ?
#
loop_
_entity_poly.entity_id
_entity_poly.type
_entity_poly.pdbx_seq_one_letter_code
_entity_poly.pdbx_strand_id
1 'polypeptide(L)'
;MDYLQNIGITGIYFTPIFKAYSNHKYDTIDYFKIDPQFGDEETFRRLVKECHKRGIKVMLDAVFNHSGYYFEPFQDVLKNQENSRYKDWFHLWEFPVSIEGET
;
A
#
# COMPACT_ATOMS: atom_id res chain seq x y z
N MET A 1 -20.91 3.01 11.28
CA MET A 1 -21.50 2.83 9.94
C MET A 1 -22.85 3.49 9.79
N ASP A 2 -23.70 3.48 10.82
CA ASP A 2 -25.06 4.03 10.72
C ASP A 2 -25.08 5.51 10.30
N TYR A 3 -24.12 6.31 10.77
CA TYR A 3 -23.93 7.68 10.30
C TYR A 3 -23.82 7.78 8.77
N LEU A 4 -22.95 6.97 8.16
CA LEU A 4 -22.72 6.99 6.71
C LEU A 4 -23.95 6.52 5.92
N GLN A 5 -24.70 5.57 6.47
CA GLN A 5 -25.97 5.16 5.88
C GLN A 5 -27.02 6.27 5.97
N ASN A 6 -27.11 6.97 7.11
CA ASN A 6 -28.08 8.04 7.34
C ASN A 6 -27.86 9.25 6.42
N ILE A 7 -26.60 9.59 6.11
CA ILE A 7 -26.29 10.65 5.14
C ILE A 7 -26.49 10.21 3.67
N GLY A 8 -26.78 8.92 3.43
CA GLY A 8 -27.21 8.41 2.12
C GLY A 8 -26.10 8.10 1.12
N ILE A 9 -24.84 7.96 1.53
CA ILE A 9 -23.76 7.59 0.59
C ILE A 9 -23.92 6.14 0.11
N THR A 10 -23.49 5.88 -1.12
CA THR A 10 -23.52 4.55 -1.75
C THR A 10 -22.12 4.00 -2.05
N GLY A 11 -21.07 4.75 -1.73
CA GLY A 11 -19.69 4.34 -1.95
C GLY A 11 -18.72 5.01 -0.98
N ILE A 12 -17.68 4.28 -0.58
CA ILE A 12 -16.54 4.78 0.18
C ILE A 12 -15.28 4.49 -0.63
N TYR A 13 -14.47 5.53 -0.82
CA TYR A 13 -13.12 5.43 -1.33
C TYR A 13 -12.15 5.56 -0.16
N PHE A 14 -11.25 4.59 -0.01
CA PHE A 14 -10.17 4.63 0.95
C PHE A 14 -8.89 5.04 0.25
N THR A 15 -8.17 6.00 0.84
CA THR A 15 -6.73 6.20 0.60
C THR A 15 -5.97 4.90 0.93
N PRO A 16 -4.67 4.77 0.58
CA PRO A 16 -3.96 3.50 0.72
C PRO A 16 -4.03 2.93 2.16
N ILE A 17 -4.34 1.63 2.25
CA ILE A 17 -4.48 0.89 3.52
C ILE A 17 -3.49 -0.27 3.65
N PHE A 18 -2.70 -0.52 2.62
CA PHE A 18 -1.68 -1.57 2.64
C PHE A 18 -0.51 -1.18 3.53
N LYS A 19 0.21 -2.18 4.03
CA LYS A 19 1.33 -1.97 4.95
C LYS A 19 2.34 -1.01 4.34
N ALA A 20 2.63 0.07 5.06
CA ALA A 20 3.56 1.12 4.62
C ALA A 20 4.23 1.79 5.82
N TYR A 21 5.33 2.51 5.59
CA TYR A 21 6.09 3.14 6.67
C TYR A 21 5.44 4.43 7.15
N SER A 22 5.13 5.33 6.22
CA SER A 22 4.54 6.63 6.52
C SER A 22 3.12 6.54 7.09
N ASN A 23 2.58 7.69 7.50
CA ASN A 23 1.17 7.83 7.86
C ASN A 23 0.23 7.87 6.63
N HIS A 24 0.69 8.34 5.47
CA HIS A 24 -0.10 8.50 4.25
C HIS A 24 -0.18 7.23 3.41
N LYS A 25 0.72 6.27 3.66
CA LYS A 25 0.71 4.89 3.14
C LYS A 25 0.95 4.73 1.62
N TYR A 26 1.36 5.80 0.94
CA TYR A 26 1.74 5.76 -0.47
C TYR A 26 3.12 5.09 -0.71
N ASP A 27 3.90 4.90 0.35
CA ASP A 27 5.19 4.20 0.37
C ASP A 27 5.01 2.73 0.75
N THR A 28 4.27 1.98 -0.06
CA THR A 28 3.88 0.59 0.22
C THR A 28 5.10 -0.34 0.45
N ILE A 29 5.05 -1.09 1.55
CA ILE A 29 6.01 -2.14 1.94
C ILE A 29 5.51 -3.52 1.51
N ASP A 30 4.21 -3.78 1.62
CA ASP A 30 3.61 -5.07 1.27
C ASP A 30 2.18 -4.86 0.76
N TYR A 31 1.99 -5.06 -0.55
CA TYR A 31 0.70 -4.91 -1.23
C TYR A 31 -0.33 -5.99 -0.85
N PHE A 32 0.08 -7.05 -0.16
CA PHE A 32 -0.79 -8.18 0.22
C PHE A 32 -1.24 -8.12 1.68
N LYS A 33 -0.77 -7.15 2.46
CA LYS A 33 -1.10 -7.00 3.88
C LYS A 33 -1.73 -5.67 4.18
N ILE A 34 -2.76 -5.68 5.01
CA ILE A 34 -3.28 -4.46 5.64
C ILE A 34 -2.24 -3.90 6.62
N ASP A 35 -2.11 -2.59 6.70
CA ASP A 35 -1.25 -1.96 7.70
C ASP A 35 -1.75 -2.30 9.11
N PRO A 36 -0.89 -2.80 10.01
CA PRO A 36 -1.31 -3.23 11.35
C PRO A 36 -1.91 -2.09 12.19
N GLN A 37 -1.66 -0.83 11.85
CA GLN A 37 -2.33 0.32 12.51
C GLN A 37 -3.81 0.43 12.16
N PHE A 38 -4.24 -0.13 11.02
CA PHE A 38 -5.63 -0.15 10.56
C PHE A 38 -6.36 -1.46 10.86
N GLY A 39 -5.62 -2.53 11.20
CA GLY A 39 -6.15 -3.83 11.56
C GLY A 39 -5.53 -4.93 10.71
N ASP A 40 -6.36 -5.88 10.30
CA ASP A 40 -5.97 -7.08 9.55
C ASP A 40 -6.99 -7.40 8.44
N GLU A 41 -6.74 -8.48 7.69
CA GLU A 41 -7.59 -8.92 6.59
C GLU A 41 -8.99 -9.33 7.05
N GLU A 42 -9.13 -9.85 8.28
CA GLU A 42 -10.44 -10.20 8.86
C GLU A 42 -11.26 -8.94 9.16
N THR A 43 -10.62 -7.95 9.76
CA THR A 43 -11.21 -6.64 10.06
C THR A 43 -11.65 -5.95 8.79
N PHE A 44 -10.79 -5.91 7.76
CA PHE A 44 -11.14 -5.32 6.48
C PHE A 44 -12.29 -6.10 5.80
N ARG A 45 -12.26 -7.43 5.82
CA ARG A 45 -13.36 -8.26 5.29
C ARG A 45 -14.68 -7.99 5.99
N ARG A 46 -14.66 -7.81 7.32
CA ARG A 46 -15.85 -7.46 8.11
C ARG A 46 -16.37 -6.07 7.72
N LEU A 47 -15.50 -5.08 7.58
CA LEU A 47 -15.87 -3.74 7.12
C LEU A 47 -16.57 -3.80 5.75
N VAL A 48 -15.97 -4.46 4.77
CA VAL A 48 -16.55 -4.60 3.41
C VAL A 48 -17.92 -5.29 3.46
N LYS A 49 -18.06 -6.36 4.24
CA LYS A 49 -19.36 -7.05 4.44
C LYS A 49 -20.41 -6.10 5.01
N GLU A 50 -20.06 -5.32 6.02
CA GLU A 50 -20.99 -4.37 6.66
C GLU A 50 -21.36 -3.19 5.75
N CYS A 51 -20.44 -2.72 4.90
CA CYS A 51 -20.72 -1.74 3.84
C CYS A 51 -21.69 -2.33 2.81
N HIS A 52 -21.41 -3.52 2.29
CA HIS A 52 -22.24 -4.16 1.27
C HIS A 52 -23.67 -4.47 1.74
N LYS A 53 -23.86 -4.89 3.00
CA LYS A 53 -25.20 -5.07 3.60
C LYS A 53 -26.05 -3.80 3.57
N ARG A 54 -25.41 -2.62 3.52
CA ARG A 54 -26.05 -1.30 3.51
C ARG A 54 -26.10 -0.68 2.10
N GLY A 55 -25.74 -1.43 1.06
CA GLY A 55 -25.69 -0.92 -0.32
C GLY A 55 -24.50 0.01 -0.59
N ILE A 56 -23.49 0.03 0.28
CA ILE A 56 -22.31 0.89 0.16
C ILE A 56 -21.17 0.10 -0.49
N LYS A 57 -20.67 0.54 -1.65
CA LYS A 57 -19.50 -0.03 -2.33
C LYS A 57 -18.20 0.44 -1.69
N VAL A 58 -17.14 -0.36 -1.83
CA VAL A 58 -15.80 -0.04 -1.33
C VAL A 58 -14.84 0.02 -2.50
N MET A 59 -14.10 1.12 -2.61
CA MET A 59 -13.01 1.32 -3.56
C MET A 59 -11.70 1.52 -2.79
N LEU A 60 -10.65 0.84 -3.25
CA LEU A 60 -9.31 0.95 -2.69
C LEU A 60 -8.41 1.76 -3.60
N ASP A 61 -7.52 2.54 -2.99
CA ASP A 61 -6.38 3.14 -3.66
C ASP A 61 -5.32 2.08 -3.98
N ALA A 62 -4.82 2.12 -5.22
CA ALA A 62 -3.83 1.19 -5.73
C ALA A 62 -2.58 1.95 -6.20
N VAL A 63 -1.55 1.97 -5.35
CA VAL A 63 -0.29 2.67 -5.62
C VAL A 63 0.65 1.79 -6.43
N PHE A 64 0.31 1.55 -7.70
CA PHE A 64 1.08 0.66 -8.58
C PHE A 64 2.18 1.37 -9.37
N ASN A 65 2.18 2.70 -9.39
CA ASN A 65 3.19 3.47 -10.11
C ASN A 65 4.56 3.44 -9.42
N HIS A 66 4.59 3.35 -8.09
CA HIS A 66 5.81 3.32 -7.29
C HIS A 66 5.58 2.48 -6.03
N SER A 67 6.66 2.00 -5.43
CA SER A 67 6.66 1.33 -4.13
C SER A 67 7.40 2.15 -3.08
N GLY A 68 7.21 1.82 -1.80
CA GLY A 68 7.97 2.43 -0.72
C GLY A 68 9.42 1.97 -0.68
N TYR A 69 10.23 2.70 0.08
CA TYR A 69 11.65 2.39 0.29
C TYR A 69 11.84 0.96 0.83
N TYR A 70 11.09 0.57 1.85
CA TYR A 70 11.22 -0.75 2.48
C TYR A 70 10.50 -1.89 1.72
N PHE A 71 10.09 -1.68 0.47
CA PHE A 71 9.55 -2.76 -0.37
C PHE A 71 10.62 -3.81 -0.66
N GLU A 72 10.32 -5.08 -0.43
CA GLU A 72 11.33 -6.16 -0.43
C GLU A 72 12.13 -6.26 -1.75
N PRO A 73 11.50 -6.18 -2.95
CA PRO A 73 12.24 -6.10 -4.20
C PRO A 73 13.20 -4.91 -4.32
N PHE A 74 12.85 -3.74 -3.76
CA PHE A 74 13.75 -2.58 -3.80
C PHE A 74 14.92 -2.74 -2.81
N GLN A 75 14.66 -3.30 -1.63
CA GLN A 75 15.70 -3.63 -0.67
C GLN A 75 16.70 -4.67 -1.21
N ASP A 76 16.23 -5.65 -1.99
CA ASP A 76 17.09 -6.61 -2.69
C ASP A 76 17.97 -5.92 -3.74
N VAL A 77 17.44 -4.94 -4.50
CA VAL A 77 18.22 -4.11 -5.42
C VAL A 77 19.31 -3.33 -4.69
N LEU A 78 19.01 -2.67 -3.57
CA LEU A 78 20.01 -1.93 -2.79
C LEU A 78 21.12 -2.84 -2.25
N LYS A 79 20.78 -4.09 -1.88
CA LYS A 79 21.74 -5.06 -1.35
C LYS A 79 22.59 -5.72 -2.44
N ASN A 80 21.96 -6.17 -3.52
CA ASN A 80 22.57 -7.03 -4.53
C ASN A 80 22.99 -6.27 -5.81
N GLN A 81 22.56 -5.01 -5.95
CA GLN A 81 22.96 -4.12 -7.03
C GLN A 81 22.68 -4.77 -8.41
N GLU A 82 23.65 -4.77 -9.33
CA GLU A 82 23.53 -5.36 -10.66
C GLU A 82 23.17 -6.86 -10.66
N ASN A 83 23.40 -7.55 -9.53
CA ASN A 83 23.10 -8.96 -9.34
C ASN A 83 21.68 -9.22 -8.79
N SER A 84 20.92 -8.17 -8.46
CA SER A 84 19.53 -8.34 -8.03
C SER A 84 18.68 -8.91 -9.15
N ARG A 85 17.86 -9.91 -8.80
CA ARG A 85 16.81 -10.44 -9.68
C ARG A 85 15.68 -9.44 -9.97
N TYR A 86 15.62 -8.34 -9.21
CA TYR A 86 14.59 -7.31 -9.31
C TYR A 86 15.10 -6.01 -9.94
N LYS A 87 16.34 -5.97 -10.44
CA LYS A 87 16.91 -4.73 -11.01
C LYS A 87 16.05 -4.09 -12.10
N ASP A 88 15.39 -4.90 -12.93
CA ASP A 88 14.55 -4.45 -14.04
C ASP A 88 13.11 -4.12 -13.62
N TRP A 89 12.77 -4.23 -12.33
CA TRP A 89 11.46 -3.77 -11.80
C TRP A 89 11.41 -2.26 -11.58
N PHE A 90 12.57 -1.60 -11.60
CA PHE A 90 12.70 -0.17 -11.29
C PHE A 90 13.42 0.56 -12.42
N HIS A 91 13.23 1.88 -12.47
CA HIS A 91 13.99 2.75 -13.36
C HIS A 91 15.27 3.20 -12.67
N LEU A 92 16.34 2.42 -12.82
CA LEU A 92 17.67 2.70 -12.27
C LEU A 92 18.52 3.45 -13.31
N TRP A 93 19.20 4.52 -12.89
CA TRP A 93 20.03 5.33 -13.79
C TRP A 93 21.44 4.77 -13.94
N GLU A 94 22.04 4.34 -12.82
CA GLU A 94 23.38 3.78 -12.77
C GLU A 94 23.54 2.86 -11.55
N PHE A 95 24.60 2.05 -11.59
CA PHE A 95 25.09 1.29 -10.45
C PHE A 95 26.44 1.86 -9.99
N PRO A 96 26.73 1.86 -8.66
CA PRO A 96 25.87 1.38 -7.59
C PRO A 96 24.65 2.30 -7.38
N VAL A 97 23.49 1.69 -7.13
CA VAL A 97 22.29 2.41 -6.71
C VAL A 97 22.60 3.03 -5.36
N SER A 98 22.68 4.35 -5.35
CA SER A 98 22.78 5.16 -4.15
C SER A 98 21.47 5.89 -3.91
N ILE A 99 21.20 6.12 -2.63
CA ILE A 99 20.05 6.88 -2.14
C ILE A 99 20.65 8.14 -1.56
N GLU A 100 20.44 9.28 -2.21
CA GLU A 100 20.88 10.57 -1.67
C GLU A 100 20.20 10.79 -0.32
N GLY A 101 20.98 10.92 0.76
CA GLY A 101 20.47 11.29 2.09
C GLY A 101 20.99 10.51 3.30
N GLU A 102 21.81 9.46 3.13
CA GLU A 102 22.55 8.86 4.25
C GLU A 102 24.00 9.34 4.27
N THR A 103 24.21 10.51 4.91
CA THR A 103 25.49 10.89 5.52
C THR A 103 25.47 10.57 7.01
#